data_AF-A0A086J3K6-F1
#
_entry.id   AF-A0A086J3K6-F1
#
_cell.length_a   1.000
_cell.length_b   1.000
_cell.length_c   1.000
_cell.angle_alpha   90.00
_cell.angle_beta   90.00
_cell.angle_gamma   90.00
#
_symmetry.space_group_name_H-M   'P 1'
#
loop_
_entity.id
_entity.type
_entity.pdbx_description
1 polymer ?
#
loop_
_entity_poly.entity_id
_entity_poly.type
_entity_poly.pdbx_seq_one_letter_code
_entity_poly.pdbx_strand_id
1 'polypeptide(L)'
;MKKGAKGKDFLIEQIWLWSSISFITIYSMILVKVISGLGINKRVLHIGSCLSLIATYSSCIFFKSSAINIQKLLKDGNFRCLLVACSLLSVRSMVIPMMPFLLMSTLSVAGYINKNRSKFEKTSVVGAAHNLAIQKDQITLFALKIEVLSLPLIFLHLVLGSADLFLFVSYASMVWYEYTTNPRMKSAVYEIIEVIDRLVGSSNVPHSLREKYSLLKEYIKMRLPVSEGMDASGQPKISQVHSN
;
A
#
# COMPACT_ATOMS: atom_id res chain seq x y z
N MET A 1 25.15 -31.43 -4.28
CA MET A 1 24.25 -31.09 -5.41
C MET A 1 23.24 -30.03 -4.98
N LYS A 2 23.41 -28.76 -5.38
CA LYS A 2 22.50 -27.61 -5.12
C LYS A 2 22.24 -26.79 -6.40
N LYS A 3 22.16 -27.45 -7.57
CA LYS A 3 21.90 -26.77 -8.86
C LYS A 3 20.41 -26.44 -9.08
N GLY A 4 19.49 -27.21 -8.49
CA GLY A 4 18.03 -27.01 -8.68
C GLY A 4 17.44 -25.79 -7.95
N ALA A 5 17.96 -25.45 -6.75
CA ALA A 5 17.44 -24.32 -5.97
C ALA A 5 17.74 -22.97 -6.65
N LYS A 6 18.96 -22.78 -7.17
CA LYS A 6 19.36 -21.54 -7.86
C LYS A 6 18.52 -21.22 -9.10
N GLY A 7 18.08 -22.23 -9.85
CA GLY A 7 17.24 -22.04 -11.03
C GLY A 7 15.81 -21.62 -10.69
N LYS A 8 15.24 -22.22 -9.63
CA LYS A 8 13.88 -21.88 -9.17
C LYS A 8 13.81 -20.45 -8.63
N ASP A 9 14.79 -20.03 -7.83
CA ASP A 9 14.82 -18.69 -7.25
C ASP A 9 14.95 -17.61 -8.34
N PHE A 10 15.76 -17.87 -9.37
CA PHE A 10 15.89 -16.98 -10.53
C PHE A 10 14.58 -16.85 -11.32
N LEU A 11 13.87 -17.96 -11.57
CA LEU A 11 12.59 -17.92 -12.29
C LEU A 11 11.52 -17.14 -11.52
N ILE A 12 11.44 -17.33 -10.20
CA ILE A 12 10.47 -16.60 -9.36
C ILE A 12 10.81 -15.11 -9.33
N GLU A 13 12.09 -14.74 -9.24
CA GLU A 13 12.55 -13.35 -9.31
C GLU A 13 12.17 -12.69 -10.65
N GLN A 14 12.31 -13.42 -11.77
CA GLN A 14 11.88 -12.93 -13.08
C GLN A 14 10.36 -12.75 -13.14
N ILE A 15 9.57 -13.72 -12.68
CA ILE A 15 8.11 -13.61 -12.63
C ILE A 15 7.70 -12.38 -11.81
N TRP A 16 8.29 -12.20 -10.64
CA TRP A 16 8.05 -11.04 -9.78
C TRP A 16 8.33 -9.72 -10.50
N LEU A 17 9.48 -9.60 -11.16
CA LEU A 17 9.89 -8.39 -11.85
C LEU A 17 8.98 -8.07 -13.04
N TRP A 18 8.73 -9.05 -13.91
CA TRP A 18 7.90 -8.87 -15.10
C TRP A 18 6.44 -8.60 -14.75
N SER A 19 5.89 -9.26 -13.73
CA SER A 19 4.54 -8.99 -13.26
C SER A 19 4.43 -7.60 -12.62
N SER A 20 5.44 -7.15 -11.86
CA SER A 20 5.49 -5.78 -11.32
C SER A 20 5.56 -4.73 -12.43
N ILE A 21 6.42 -4.91 -13.44
CA ILE A 21 6.55 -4.00 -14.58
C ILE A 21 5.24 -3.97 -15.41
N SER A 22 4.63 -5.14 -15.62
CA SER A 22 3.35 -5.26 -16.34
C SER A 22 2.24 -4.52 -15.58
N PHE A 23 2.16 -4.71 -14.26
CA PHE A 23 1.22 -3.98 -13.42
C PHE A 23 1.43 -2.46 -13.52
N ILE A 24 2.67 -1.98 -13.32
CA ILE A 24 3.01 -0.55 -13.40
C ILE A 24 2.58 0.02 -14.75
N THR A 25 2.89 -0.68 -15.85
CA THR A 25 2.59 -0.23 -17.20
C THR A 25 1.07 -0.18 -17.46
N ILE A 26 0.37 -1.29 -17.22
CA ILE A 26 -1.07 -1.42 -17.51
C ILE A 26 -1.86 -0.45 -16.62
N TYR A 27 -1.52 -0.37 -15.33
CA TYR A 27 -2.24 0.48 -14.40
C TYR A 27 -1.94 1.98 -14.64
N SER A 28 -0.71 2.34 -15.04
CA SER A 28 -0.42 3.71 -15.48
C SER A 28 -1.24 4.10 -16.72
N MET A 29 -1.47 3.18 -17.66
CA MET A 29 -2.38 3.42 -18.79
C MET A 29 -3.82 3.65 -18.35
N ILE A 30 -4.30 2.96 -17.30
CA ILE A 30 -5.61 3.23 -16.70
C ILE A 30 -5.67 4.66 -16.16
N LEU A 31 -4.65 5.11 -15.43
CA LEU A 31 -4.59 6.47 -14.88
C LEU A 31 -4.61 7.54 -15.97
N VAL A 32 -3.72 7.42 -16.96
CA VAL A 32 -3.65 8.36 -18.10
C VAL A 32 -5.00 8.46 -18.78
N LYS A 33 -5.68 7.34 -18.94
CA LYS A 33 -7.00 7.29 -19.57
C LYS A 33 -8.12 7.87 -18.71
N VAL A 34 -8.09 7.66 -17.40
CA VAL A 34 -9.05 8.28 -16.48
C VAL A 34 -8.92 9.81 -16.54
N ILE A 35 -7.68 10.32 -16.66
CA ILE A 35 -7.39 11.75 -16.78
C ILE A 35 -7.75 12.29 -18.17
N SER A 36 -7.40 11.57 -19.24
CA SER A 36 -7.50 12.05 -20.63
C SER A 36 -8.83 11.71 -21.33
N GLY A 37 -9.71 10.92 -20.70
CA GLY A 37 -11.02 10.56 -21.26
C GLY A 37 -11.00 9.59 -22.46
N LEU A 38 -9.88 8.92 -22.74
CA LEU A 38 -9.73 8.06 -23.94
C LEU A 38 -10.68 6.83 -23.94
N GLY A 39 -11.24 6.50 -25.10
CA GLY A 39 -12.28 5.46 -25.32
C GLY A 39 -11.83 3.99 -25.29
N ILE A 40 -10.66 3.67 -24.74
CA ILE A 40 -10.18 2.28 -24.61
C ILE A 40 -11.14 1.48 -23.68
N ASN A 41 -11.10 0.14 -23.65
CA ASN A 41 -11.86 -0.65 -22.67
C ASN A 41 -11.19 -0.62 -21.27
N LYS A 42 -11.80 0.03 -20.27
CA LYS A 42 -11.23 0.16 -18.90
C LYS A 42 -11.20 -1.19 -18.17
N ARG A 43 -12.12 -2.09 -18.50
CA ARG A 43 -12.28 -3.38 -17.82
C ARG A 43 -11.12 -4.32 -18.13
N VAL A 44 -10.68 -4.39 -19.37
CA VAL A 44 -9.56 -5.25 -19.79
C VAL A 44 -8.27 -4.84 -19.09
N LEU A 45 -7.97 -3.53 -19.10
CA LEU A 45 -6.79 -3.01 -18.41
C LEU A 45 -6.86 -3.30 -16.90
N HIS A 46 -8.01 -3.07 -16.27
CA HIS A 46 -8.20 -3.33 -14.84
C HIS A 46 -7.98 -4.81 -14.47
N ILE A 47 -8.55 -5.74 -15.24
CA ILE A 47 -8.33 -7.18 -15.05
C ILE A 47 -6.83 -7.49 -15.22
N GLY A 48 -6.18 -6.96 -16.27
CA GLY A 48 -4.76 -7.14 -16.50
C GLY A 48 -3.89 -6.64 -15.35
N SER A 49 -4.22 -5.48 -14.77
CA SER A 49 -3.56 -4.94 -13.58
C SER A 49 -3.74 -5.85 -12.36
N CYS A 50 -4.96 -6.34 -12.11
CA CYS A 50 -5.23 -7.24 -10.98
C CYS A 50 -4.50 -8.59 -11.13
N LEU A 51 -4.52 -9.19 -12.32
CA LEU A 51 -3.79 -10.43 -12.60
C LEU A 51 -2.28 -10.26 -12.44
N SER A 52 -1.75 -9.10 -12.84
CA SER A 52 -0.33 -8.77 -12.64
C SER A 52 0.03 -8.64 -11.16
N LEU A 53 -0.84 -8.02 -10.33
CA LEU A 53 -0.66 -7.99 -8.88
C LEU A 53 -0.76 -9.37 -8.23
N ILE A 54 -1.72 -10.18 -8.65
CA ILE A 54 -1.87 -11.56 -8.18
C ILE A 54 -0.58 -12.34 -8.45
N ALA A 55 -0.04 -12.26 -9.66
CA ALA A 55 1.24 -12.90 -10.00
C ALA A 55 2.40 -12.36 -9.14
N THR A 56 2.46 -11.04 -8.95
CA THR A 56 3.49 -10.38 -8.13
C THR A 56 3.47 -10.90 -6.68
N TYR A 57 2.33 -10.82 -6.00
CA TYR A 57 2.25 -11.22 -4.59
C TYR A 57 2.28 -12.73 -4.39
N SER A 58 1.76 -13.51 -5.34
CA SER A 58 1.93 -14.97 -5.34
C SER A 58 3.42 -15.32 -5.38
N SER A 59 4.19 -14.70 -6.28
CA SER A 59 5.64 -14.95 -6.37
C SER A 59 6.37 -14.63 -5.06
N CYS A 60 6.01 -13.54 -4.37
CA CYS A 60 6.57 -13.19 -3.06
C CYS A 60 6.28 -14.23 -1.97
N ILE A 61 5.08 -14.81 -1.97
CA ILE A 61 4.66 -15.84 -1.00
C ILE A 61 5.41 -17.14 -1.27
N PHE A 62 5.47 -17.57 -2.53
CA PHE A 62 6.14 -18.81 -2.92
C PHE A 62 7.67 -18.73 -2.81
N PHE A 63 8.25 -17.52 -2.81
CA PHE A 63 9.69 -17.32 -2.55
C PHE A 63 10.09 -17.64 -1.11
N LYS A 64 9.20 -17.37 -0.13
CA LYS A 64 9.54 -17.46 1.30
C LYS A 64 9.27 -18.82 1.96
N SER A 65 8.52 -19.71 1.32
CA SER A 65 8.05 -20.93 2.00
C SER A 65 8.12 -22.17 1.12
N SER A 66 8.98 -23.13 1.50
CA SER A 66 8.97 -24.48 0.90
C SER A 66 7.88 -25.37 1.49
N ALA A 67 7.25 -24.96 2.61
CA ALA A 67 6.16 -25.67 3.27
C ALA A 67 5.15 -24.64 3.81
N ILE A 68 3.94 -24.65 3.24
CA ILE A 68 2.88 -23.68 3.57
C ILE A 68 2.38 -23.94 5.00
N ASN A 69 2.86 -23.16 5.96
CA ASN A 69 2.23 -23.07 7.27
C ASN A 69 1.14 -21.98 7.22
N ILE A 70 -0.12 -22.41 7.25
CA ILE A 70 -1.31 -21.54 7.12
C ILE A 70 -1.29 -20.40 8.14
N GLN A 71 -0.89 -20.66 9.40
CA GLN A 71 -0.85 -19.62 10.43
C GLN A 71 0.22 -18.55 10.15
N LYS A 72 1.35 -18.94 9.55
CA LYS A 72 2.38 -17.99 9.11
C LYS A 72 1.92 -17.18 7.90
N LEU A 73 1.20 -17.82 6.98
CA LEU A 73 0.68 -17.17 5.77
C LEU A 73 -0.33 -16.07 6.10
N LEU A 74 -1.23 -16.30 7.05
CA LEU A 74 -2.21 -15.31 7.52
C LEU A 74 -1.56 -14.07 8.19
N LYS A 75 -0.31 -14.19 8.64
CA LYS A 75 0.48 -13.10 9.23
C LYS A 75 1.43 -12.43 8.21
N ASP A 76 1.40 -12.82 6.94
CA ASP A 76 2.22 -12.21 5.89
C ASP A 76 1.45 -11.06 5.22
N GLY A 77 2.05 -9.87 5.16
CA GLY A 77 1.50 -8.72 4.44
C GLY A 77 1.28 -9.01 2.95
N ASN A 78 2.15 -9.79 2.31
CA ASN A 78 2.00 -10.16 0.89
C ASN A 78 0.75 -11.00 0.64
N PHE A 79 0.37 -11.85 1.60
CA PHE A 79 -0.86 -12.63 1.52
C PHE A 79 -2.10 -11.73 1.60
N ARG A 80 -2.07 -10.71 2.46
CA ARG A 80 -3.16 -9.72 2.55
C ARG A 80 -3.27 -8.91 1.26
N CYS A 81 -2.15 -8.47 0.70
CA CYS A 81 -2.10 -7.82 -0.60
C CYS A 81 -2.64 -8.72 -1.73
N LEU A 82 -2.34 -10.02 -1.69
CA LEU A 82 -2.91 -11.00 -2.63
C LEU A 82 -4.44 -11.09 -2.51
N LEU A 83 -4.98 -11.16 -1.29
CA LEU A 83 -6.44 -11.16 -1.08
C LEU A 83 -7.10 -9.89 -1.61
N VAL A 84 -6.46 -8.73 -1.42
CA VAL A 84 -6.93 -7.46 -2.00
C VAL A 84 -6.89 -7.50 -3.52
N ALA A 85 -5.80 -7.97 -4.13
CA ALA A 85 -5.70 -8.09 -5.59
C ALA A 85 -6.76 -9.04 -6.18
N CYS A 86 -7.05 -10.16 -5.50
CA CYS A 86 -8.10 -11.09 -5.88
C CYS A 86 -9.51 -10.48 -5.74
N SER A 87 -9.78 -9.77 -4.65
CA SER A 87 -11.08 -9.13 -4.44
C SER A 87 -11.33 -7.96 -5.39
N LEU A 88 -10.28 -7.23 -5.79
CA LEU A 88 -10.42 -6.18 -6.79
C LEU A 88 -10.88 -6.72 -8.16
N LEU A 89 -10.66 -8.00 -8.50
CA LEU A 89 -11.17 -8.57 -9.76
C LEU A 89 -12.70 -8.53 -9.87
N SER A 90 -13.43 -8.64 -8.75
CA SER A 90 -14.90 -8.66 -8.75
C SER A 90 -15.50 -7.28 -8.99
N VAL A 91 -14.73 -6.21 -8.76
CA VAL A 91 -15.24 -4.84 -8.78
C VAL A 91 -14.94 -4.14 -10.10
N ARG A 92 -15.93 -3.36 -10.57
CA ARG A 92 -15.77 -2.60 -11.81
C ARG A 92 -15.09 -1.26 -11.51
N SER A 93 -13.79 -1.19 -11.81
CA SER A 93 -13.06 0.08 -12.02
C SER A 93 -12.75 0.90 -10.75
N MET A 94 -12.25 0.26 -9.70
CA MET A 94 -11.71 0.97 -8.52
C MET A 94 -10.26 1.39 -8.73
N VAL A 95 -10.08 2.62 -9.22
CA VAL A 95 -8.74 3.17 -9.48
C VAL A 95 -8.05 3.51 -8.17
N ILE A 96 -8.61 4.40 -7.35
CA ILE A 96 -7.93 4.93 -6.16
C ILE A 96 -7.38 3.83 -5.22
N PRO A 97 -8.11 2.76 -4.86
CA PRO A 97 -7.59 1.70 -3.98
C PRO A 97 -6.38 0.93 -4.52
N MET A 98 -6.13 0.98 -5.84
CA MET A 98 -4.97 0.35 -6.49
C MET A 98 -3.73 1.25 -6.53
N MET A 99 -3.87 2.56 -6.22
CA MET A 99 -2.75 3.51 -6.25
C MET A 99 -1.60 3.18 -5.29
N PRO A 100 -1.84 2.74 -4.03
CA PRO A 100 -0.75 2.35 -3.13
C PRO A 100 0.12 1.24 -3.73
N PHE A 101 -0.52 0.25 -4.37
CA PHE A 101 0.17 -0.82 -5.06
C PHE A 101 1.07 -0.29 -6.18
N LEU A 102 0.59 0.66 -7.01
CA LEU A 102 1.41 1.26 -8.07
C LEU A 102 2.68 1.90 -7.52
N LEU A 103 2.54 2.73 -6.48
CA LEU A 103 3.66 3.43 -5.87
C LEU A 103 4.66 2.44 -5.27
N MET A 104 4.17 1.45 -4.53
CA MET A 104 5.01 0.44 -3.88
C MET A 104 5.70 -0.50 -4.87
N SER A 105 5.02 -0.92 -5.94
CA SER A 105 5.63 -1.69 -7.03
C SER A 105 6.70 -0.88 -7.74
N THR A 106 6.45 0.41 -8.01
CA THR A 106 7.42 1.31 -8.65
C THR A 106 8.67 1.48 -7.79
N LEU A 107 8.52 1.70 -6.49
CA LEU A 107 9.64 1.75 -5.55
C LEU A 107 10.41 0.44 -5.47
N SER A 108 9.71 -0.69 -5.51
CA SER A 108 10.32 -2.02 -5.45
C SER A 108 11.12 -2.34 -6.71
N VAL A 109 10.61 -2.01 -7.90
CA VAL A 109 11.33 -2.11 -9.18
C VAL A 109 12.52 -1.16 -9.22
N ALA A 110 12.37 0.08 -8.75
CA ALA A 110 13.47 1.03 -8.64
C ALA A 110 14.59 0.50 -7.70
N GLY A 111 14.21 -0.05 -6.55
CA GLY A 111 15.15 -0.71 -5.64
C GLY A 111 15.87 -1.90 -6.28
N TYR A 112 15.16 -2.71 -7.07
CA TYR A 112 15.75 -3.81 -7.82
C TYR A 112 16.78 -3.34 -8.84
N ILE A 113 16.45 -2.30 -9.62
CA ILE A 113 17.33 -1.72 -10.63
C ILE A 113 18.59 -1.15 -9.98
N ASN A 114 18.45 -0.41 -8.88
CA ASN A 114 19.59 0.13 -8.13
C ASN A 114 20.49 -0.96 -7.57
N LYS A 115 19.92 -2.05 -7.03
CA LYS A 115 20.68 -3.21 -6.54
C LYS A 115 21.43 -3.94 -7.66
N ASN A 116 20.87 -3.95 -8.87
CA ASN A 116 21.41 -4.63 -10.04
C ASN A 116 21.98 -3.63 -11.07
N ARG A 117 22.51 -2.49 -10.61
CA ARG A 117 22.90 -1.36 -11.49
C ARG A 117 23.74 -1.78 -12.69
N SER A 118 24.71 -2.68 -12.51
CA SER A 118 25.58 -3.19 -13.58
C SER A 118 24.82 -3.83 -14.75
N LYS A 119 23.62 -4.38 -14.53
CA LYS A 119 22.76 -4.92 -15.61
C LYS A 119 22.05 -3.82 -16.42
N PHE A 120 21.90 -2.62 -15.84
CA PHE A 120 21.09 -1.53 -16.38
C PHE A 120 21.89 -0.27 -16.70
N GLU A 121 23.22 -0.26 -16.52
CA GLU A 121 24.10 0.92 -16.62
C GLU A 121 23.95 1.74 -17.90
N LYS A 122 23.58 1.11 -19.01
CA LYS A 122 23.38 1.79 -20.31
C LYS A 122 21.98 2.35 -20.53
N THR A 123 21.08 2.25 -19.55
CA THR A 123 19.69 2.67 -19.67
C THR A 123 19.41 3.93 -18.85
N SER A 124 18.58 4.82 -19.38
CA SER A 124 18.10 6.02 -18.67
C SER A 124 17.28 5.70 -17.41
N VAL A 125 16.82 4.45 -17.29
CA VAL A 125 16.02 3.94 -16.17
C VAL A 125 16.80 3.99 -14.85
N VAL A 126 18.14 3.89 -14.89
CA VAL A 126 18.97 3.99 -13.67
C VAL A 126 18.84 5.37 -13.00
N GLY A 127 18.81 6.45 -13.79
CA GLY A 127 18.62 7.80 -13.25
C GLY A 127 17.25 7.96 -12.59
N ALA A 128 16.20 7.47 -13.24
CA ALA A 128 14.85 7.48 -12.67
C ALA A 128 14.75 6.64 -11.38
N ALA A 129 15.33 5.43 -11.38
CA ALA A 129 15.35 4.55 -10.22
C ALA A 129 16.13 5.16 -9.04
N HIS A 130 17.22 5.88 -9.31
CA HIS A 130 17.99 6.58 -8.29
C HIS A 130 17.18 7.73 -7.67
N ASN A 131 16.54 8.56 -8.50
CA ASN A 131 15.70 9.65 -8.02
C ASN A 131 14.53 9.15 -7.15
N LEU A 132 13.87 8.06 -7.57
CA LEU A 132 12.81 7.42 -6.80
C LEU A 132 13.32 6.87 -5.46
N ALA A 133 14.55 6.37 -5.40
CA ALA A 133 15.14 5.89 -4.15
C ALA A 133 15.40 7.03 -3.15
N ILE A 134 15.78 8.23 -3.64
CA ILE A 134 15.95 9.42 -2.79
C ILE A 134 14.60 9.83 -2.18
N GLN A 135 13.52 9.76 -2.95
CA GLN A 135 12.17 10.15 -2.50
C GLN A 135 11.38 9.00 -1.86
N LYS A 136 12.01 7.84 -1.63
CA LYS A 136 11.35 6.61 -1.18
C LYS A 136 10.44 6.83 0.03
N ASP A 137 10.92 7.58 1.01
CA ASP A 137 10.19 7.80 2.26
C ASP A 137 8.93 8.64 2.06
N GLN A 138 9.02 9.71 1.27
CA GLN A 138 7.87 10.55 0.93
C GLN A 138 6.84 9.77 0.10
N ILE A 139 7.29 9.02 -0.90
CA ILE A 139 6.41 8.19 -1.74
C ILE A 139 5.74 7.09 -0.90
N THR A 140 6.48 6.45 -0.01
CA THR A 140 5.94 5.43 0.89
C THR A 140 4.86 6.02 1.80
N LEU A 141 5.15 7.15 2.45
CA LEU A 141 4.18 7.82 3.31
C LEU A 141 2.92 8.24 2.54
N PHE A 142 3.09 8.76 1.32
CA PHE A 142 1.98 9.11 0.45
C PHE A 142 1.13 7.89 0.06
N ALA A 143 1.76 6.76 -0.28
CA ALA A 143 1.05 5.51 -0.56
C ALA A 143 0.22 5.04 0.64
N LEU A 144 0.78 5.07 1.85
CA LEU A 144 0.09 4.69 3.08
C LEU A 144 -1.10 5.62 3.38
N LYS A 145 -0.97 6.94 3.13
CA LYS A 145 -2.09 7.87 3.27
C LYS A 145 -3.23 7.53 2.30
N ILE A 146 -2.91 7.25 1.03
CA ILE A 146 -3.92 6.82 0.06
C ILE A 146 -4.57 5.51 0.50
N GLU A 147 -3.81 4.57 1.05
CA GLU A 147 -4.32 3.30 1.55
C GLU A 147 -5.36 3.52 2.67
N VAL A 148 -5.05 4.34 3.67
CA VAL A 148 -5.98 4.69 4.76
C VAL A 148 -7.23 5.37 4.21
N LEU A 149 -7.07 6.34 3.29
CA LEU A 149 -8.19 7.08 2.69
C LEU A 149 -9.04 6.23 1.73
N SER A 150 -8.48 5.14 1.20
CA SER A 150 -9.21 4.21 0.34
C SER A 150 -10.22 3.38 1.13
N LEU A 151 -10.02 3.18 2.43
CA LEU A 151 -10.93 2.37 3.25
C LEU A 151 -12.34 3.00 3.38
N PRO A 152 -12.49 4.30 3.75
CA PRO A 152 -13.79 4.98 3.68
C PRO A 152 -14.41 4.98 2.27
N LEU A 153 -13.58 5.11 1.23
CA LEU A 153 -14.05 5.08 -0.15
C LEU A 153 -14.65 3.72 -0.52
N ILE A 154 -13.97 2.62 -0.17
CA ILE A 154 -14.48 1.26 -0.37
C ILE A 154 -15.76 1.03 0.45
N PHE A 155 -15.81 1.53 1.70
CA PHE A 155 -17.02 1.46 2.51
C PHE A 155 -18.20 2.17 1.84
N LEU A 156 -17.99 3.36 1.29
CA LEU A 156 -19.01 4.07 0.52
C LEU A 156 -19.47 3.24 -0.68
N HIS A 157 -18.54 2.65 -1.43
CA HIS A 157 -18.86 1.77 -2.55
C HIS A 157 -19.64 0.51 -2.13
N LEU A 158 -19.36 -0.05 -0.96
CA LEU A 158 -20.10 -1.17 -0.37
C LEU A 158 -21.54 -0.76 -0.05
N VAL A 159 -21.74 0.38 0.61
CA VAL A 159 -23.07 0.92 0.92
C VAL A 159 -23.87 1.23 -0.35
N LEU A 160 -23.20 1.70 -1.41
CA LEU A 160 -23.81 1.95 -2.72
C LEU A 160 -24.00 0.68 -3.57
N GLY A 161 -23.65 -0.51 -3.07
CA GLY A 161 -23.81 -1.79 -3.77
C GLY A 161 -22.86 -2.00 -4.96
N SER A 162 -21.80 -1.20 -5.04
CA SER A 162 -20.80 -1.24 -6.12
C SER A 162 -19.50 -1.97 -5.74
N ALA A 163 -19.35 -2.35 -4.48
CA ALA A 163 -18.31 -3.23 -3.96
C ALA A 163 -18.92 -4.38 -3.15
N ASP A 164 -18.21 -5.50 -3.06
CA ASP A 164 -18.60 -6.63 -2.23
C ASP A 164 -18.01 -6.51 -0.81
N LEU A 165 -18.62 -7.25 0.12
CA LEU A 165 -18.14 -7.33 1.51
C LEU A 165 -16.72 -7.91 1.57
N PHE A 166 -16.39 -8.81 0.65
CA PHE A 166 -15.10 -9.47 0.60
C PHE A 166 -13.95 -8.49 0.30
N LEU A 167 -14.12 -7.54 -0.62
CA LEU A 167 -13.16 -6.47 -0.86
C LEU A 167 -12.99 -5.59 0.38
N PHE A 168 -14.10 -5.16 0.99
CA PHE A 168 -14.03 -4.32 2.19
C PHE A 168 -13.26 -5.01 3.32
N VAL A 169 -13.61 -6.26 3.63
CA VAL A 169 -12.94 -7.02 4.70
C VAL A 169 -11.47 -7.28 4.36
N SER A 170 -11.15 -7.65 3.11
CA SER A 170 -9.76 -7.89 2.69
C SER A 170 -8.91 -6.63 2.80
N TYR A 171 -9.44 -5.49 2.35
CA TYR A 171 -8.74 -4.22 2.39
C TYR A 171 -8.61 -3.70 3.82
N ALA A 172 -9.67 -3.76 4.62
CA ALA A 172 -9.63 -3.39 6.04
C ALA A 172 -8.61 -4.24 6.82
N SER A 173 -8.56 -5.54 6.53
CA SER A 173 -7.61 -6.48 7.11
C SER A 173 -6.16 -6.18 6.73
N MET A 174 -5.92 -5.70 5.50
CA MET A 174 -4.61 -5.21 5.05
C MET A 174 -4.21 -3.93 5.79
N VAL A 175 -5.07 -2.91 5.80
CA VAL A 175 -4.82 -1.62 6.47
C VAL A 175 -4.58 -1.83 7.97
N TRP A 176 -5.38 -2.68 8.62
CA TRP A 176 -5.21 -2.99 10.04
C TRP A 176 -3.87 -3.69 10.34
N TYR A 177 -3.47 -4.61 9.47
CA TYR A 177 -2.17 -5.27 9.59
C TYR A 177 -1.02 -4.27 9.45
N GLU A 178 -1.05 -3.41 8.45
CA GLU A 178 -0.05 -2.34 8.29
C GLU A 178 -0.07 -1.39 9.49
N TYR A 179 -1.24 -0.99 10.00
CA TYR A 179 -1.33 -0.11 11.17
C TYR A 179 -0.68 -0.71 12.42
N THR A 180 -0.83 -2.03 12.61
CA THR A 180 -0.29 -2.73 13.77
C THR A 180 1.20 -3.08 13.63
N THR A 181 1.70 -3.28 12.41
CA THR A 181 3.06 -3.77 12.16
C THR A 181 4.03 -2.73 11.59
N ASN A 182 3.53 -1.68 10.95
CA ASN A 182 4.32 -0.65 10.27
C ASN A 182 4.19 0.71 10.99
N PRO A 183 5.24 1.20 11.67
CA PRO A 183 5.22 2.50 12.34
C PRO A 183 4.87 3.68 11.41
N ARG A 184 5.22 3.59 10.11
CA ARG A 184 4.89 4.64 9.14
C ARG A 184 3.39 4.71 8.84
N MET A 185 2.68 3.58 8.91
CA MET A 185 1.23 3.57 8.76
C MET A 185 0.57 4.35 9.90
N LYS A 186 1.08 4.24 11.13
CA LYS A 186 0.63 5.06 12.27
C LYS A 186 0.85 6.55 12.00
N SER A 187 2.03 6.94 11.51
CA SER A 187 2.32 8.33 11.11
C SER A 187 1.32 8.85 10.07
N ALA A 188 1.05 8.05 9.02
CA ALA A 188 0.08 8.41 7.98
C ALA A 188 -1.32 8.65 8.57
N VAL A 189 -1.78 7.79 9.48
CA VAL A 189 -3.06 7.96 10.17
C VAL A 189 -3.07 9.23 11.02
N TYR A 190 -2.02 9.49 11.80
CA TYR A 190 -1.94 10.70 12.62
C TYR A 190 -1.96 11.99 11.79
N GLU A 191 -1.22 12.03 10.68
CA GLU A 191 -1.22 13.20 9.78
C GLU A 191 -2.59 13.41 9.13
N ILE A 192 -3.32 12.34 8.80
CA ILE A 192 -4.71 12.44 8.31
C ILE A 192 -5.61 13.02 9.40
N ILE A 193 -5.50 12.52 10.63
CA ILE A 193 -6.27 13.03 11.78
C ILE A 193 -5.97 14.51 12.01
N GLU A 194 -4.72 14.94 11.94
CA GLU A 194 -4.32 16.35 12.11
C GLU A 194 -4.92 17.25 11.01
N VAL A 195 -5.00 16.76 9.77
CA VAL A 195 -5.69 17.49 8.70
C VAL A 195 -7.19 17.60 9.01
N ILE A 196 -7.83 16.52 9.46
CA ILE A 196 -9.24 16.52 9.84
C ILE A 196 -9.48 17.48 11.02
N ASP A 197 -8.62 17.45 12.04
CA ASP A 197 -8.66 18.35 13.20
C ASP A 197 -8.67 19.82 12.76
N ARG A 198 -7.76 20.19 11.85
CA ARG A 198 -7.67 21.55 11.31
C ARG A 198 -8.91 21.94 10.52
N LEU A 199 -9.45 21.02 9.70
CA LEU A 199 -10.66 21.26 8.92
C LEU A 199 -11.88 21.44 9.81
N VAL A 200 -12.05 20.58 10.82
CA VAL A 200 -13.15 20.65 11.80
C VAL A 200 -13.04 21.89 12.67
N GLY A 201 -11.83 22.31 13.04
CA GLY A 201 -11.56 23.54 13.80
C GLY A 201 -11.85 24.84 13.05
N SER A 202 -12.09 24.79 11.73
CA SER A 202 -12.45 25.96 10.93
C SER A 202 -13.76 26.60 11.39
N SER A 203 -13.84 27.93 11.33
CA SER A 203 -15.06 28.71 11.60
C SER A 203 -16.22 28.34 10.69
N ASN A 204 -15.94 27.75 9.53
CA ASN A 204 -16.94 27.32 8.54
C ASN A 204 -17.68 26.03 8.93
N VAL A 205 -17.24 25.32 9.96
CA VAL A 205 -17.88 24.07 10.40
C VAL A 205 -18.89 24.34 11.52
N PRO A 206 -20.17 23.90 11.38
CA PRO A 206 -21.18 24.02 12.41
C PRO A 206 -20.71 23.48 13.76
N HIS A 207 -21.05 24.18 14.85
CA HIS A 207 -20.66 23.79 16.21
C HIS A 207 -21.10 22.35 16.56
N SER A 208 -22.30 21.94 16.10
CA SER A 208 -22.82 20.59 16.30
C SER A 208 -21.96 19.49 15.69
N LEU A 209 -21.27 19.76 14.58
CA LEU A 209 -20.34 18.80 13.97
C LEU A 209 -19.00 18.77 14.71
N ARG A 210 -18.53 19.93 15.19
CA ARG A 210 -17.32 20.04 16.02
C ARG A 210 -17.45 19.23 17.30
N GLU A 211 -18.57 19.37 18.00
CA GLU A 211 -18.85 18.64 19.25
C GLU A 211 -18.90 17.13 19.03
N LYS A 212 -19.64 16.67 18.01
CA LYS A 212 -19.69 15.24 17.65
C LYS A 212 -18.32 14.68 17.30
N TYR A 213 -17.50 15.44 16.58
CA TYR A 213 -16.14 15.04 16.25
C TYR A 213 -15.25 14.94 17.50
N SER A 214 -15.32 15.90 18.42
CA SER A 214 -14.57 15.85 19.68
C SER A 214 -14.92 14.61 20.51
N LEU A 215 -16.21 14.28 20.64
CA LEU A 215 -16.67 13.07 21.33
C LEU A 215 -16.14 11.80 20.66
N LEU A 216 -16.20 11.72 19.33
CA LEU A 216 -15.66 10.58 18.58
C LEU A 216 -14.14 10.44 18.76
N LYS A 217 -13.42 11.56 18.74
CA LYS A 217 -11.97 11.59 18.92
C LYS A 217 -11.56 11.10 20.31
N GLU A 218 -12.26 11.52 21.36
CA GLU A 218 -12.03 11.03 22.73
C GLU A 218 -12.31 9.52 22.84
N TYR A 219 -13.43 9.06 22.27
CA TYR A 219 -13.76 7.63 22.24
C TYR A 219 -12.67 6.79 21.57
N ILE A 220 -12.16 7.25 20.41
CA ILE A 220 -11.09 6.56 19.67
C ILE A 220 -9.79 6.55 20.47
N LYS A 221 -9.41 7.67 21.11
CA LYS A 221 -8.20 7.76 21.95
C LYS A 221 -8.24 6.78 23.13
N MET A 222 -9.41 6.56 23.73
CA MET A 222 -9.56 5.59 24.83
C MET A 222 -9.43 4.13 24.37
N ARG A 223 -9.65 3.84 23.09
CA ARG A 223 -9.71 2.48 22.52
C ARG A 223 -8.48 2.09 21.71
N LEU A 224 -7.71 3.06 21.20
CA LEU A 224 -6.45 2.77 20.51
C LEU A 224 -5.35 2.53 21.54
N PRO A 225 -4.58 1.43 21.45
CA PRO A 225 -3.41 1.25 22.29
C PRO A 225 -2.41 2.37 21.96
N VAL A 226 -2.21 3.26 22.94
CA VAL A 226 -1.24 4.34 22.85
C VAL A 226 0.11 3.70 22.59
N SER A 227 0.75 4.09 21.49
CA SER A 227 2.17 3.79 21.30
C SER A 227 2.92 4.58 22.36
N GLU A 228 3.29 3.93 23.47
CA GLU A 228 4.26 4.48 24.41
C GLU A 228 5.52 4.86 23.61
N GLY A 229 5.76 6.15 23.43
CA GLY A 229 6.88 6.63 22.59
C GLY A 229 6.81 8.07 22.08
N MET A 230 5.72 8.80 22.27
CA MET A 230 5.67 10.24 22.01
C MET A 230 5.25 10.96 23.28
N ASP A 231 6.21 11.61 23.96
CA ASP A 231 5.89 12.56 25.02
C ASP A 231 5.17 13.78 24.39
N ALA A 232 4.39 14.49 25.20
CA ALA A 232 3.51 15.61 24.83
C ALA A 232 4.20 16.83 24.18
N SER A 233 5.50 16.75 23.85
CA SER A 233 6.30 17.78 23.20
C SER A 233 6.67 17.46 21.74
N GLY A 234 6.25 16.31 21.19
CA GLY A 234 6.47 16.00 19.76
C GLY A 234 7.94 15.83 19.35
N GLN A 235 8.86 15.65 20.30
CA GLN A 235 10.25 15.31 20.00
C GLN A 235 10.53 13.82 20.16
N PRO A 236 11.29 13.19 19.24
CA PRO A 236 11.73 11.81 19.40
C PRO A 236 12.67 11.71 20.62
N LYS A 237 12.35 10.81 21.56
CA LYS A 237 13.26 10.44 22.65
C LYS A 237 14.54 9.87 22.03
N ILE A 238 15.62 10.63 22.10
CA ILE A 238 16.98 10.12 21.86
C ILE A 238 17.24 9.12 22.99
N SER A 239 17.21 7.83 22.67
CA SER A 239 17.68 6.79 23.57
C SER A 239 19.15 7.06 23.86
N GLN A 240 19.45 7.50 25.09
CA GLN A 240 20.80 7.49 25.61
C GLN A 240 21.31 6.05 25.59
N VAL A 241 22.25 5.79 24.70
CA VAL A 241 23.11 4.62 24.75
C VAL A 241 23.94 4.77 26.02
N HIS A 242 23.57 4.07 27.08
CA HIS A 242 24.47 3.87 28.20
C HIS A 242 25.55 2.87 27.78
N SER A 243 26.74 3.41 27.59
CA SER A 243 28.02 2.74 27.76
C SER A 243 28.09 2.10 29.16
N ASN A 244 28.29 0.79 29.17
CA ASN A 244 29.30 0.06 29.97
C ASN A 244 29.45 -1.35 29.39
#